data_AF-A0A537IAP6-F1
#
_entry.id   AF-A0A537IAP6-F1
#
_cell.length_a   1.000
_cell.length_b   1.000
_cell.length_c   1.000
_cell.angle_alpha   90.00
_cell.angle_beta   90.00
_cell.angle_gamma   90.00
#
_symmetry.space_group_name_H-M   'P 1'
#
loop_
_entity.id
_entity.type
_entity.pdbx_description
1 polymer ?
#
loop_
_entity_poly.entity_id
_entity_poly.type
_entity_poly.pdbx_seq_one_letter_code
_entity_poly.pdbx_strand_id
1 'polypeptide(L)'
;MLCNRLHSQTNQKNLVYVDKQGVLRYTKDKSEASFFGVNYTVPFAYGYRSHKALGADLKKAIEQDVYHLSRLGLDAFRVHMWDVEISDSLGNLLVNEHLDLFDYLLQQLELRNIKI
;
A
#
# COMPACT_ATOMS: atom_id res chain seq x y z
N MET A 1 -4.04 -3.49 -37.96
CA MET A 1 -2.89 -2.98 -37.18
C MET A 1 -3.43 -2.11 -36.05
N LEU A 2 -3.49 -2.63 -34.83
CA LEU A 2 -3.79 -1.82 -33.64
C LEU A 2 -2.46 -1.55 -32.93
N CYS A 3 -2.08 -0.28 -32.89
CA CYS A 3 -0.88 0.20 -32.22
C CYS A 3 -1.13 0.19 -30.71
N ASN A 4 -0.51 -0.75 -30.00
CA ASN A 4 -0.47 -0.75 -28.54
C ASN A 4 0.29 0.50 -28.07
N ARG A 5 -0.42 1.46 -27.46
CA ARG A 5 0.21 2.57 -26.73
C ARG A 5 0.88 1.97 -25.49
N LEU A 6 2.20 1.81 -25.56
CA LEU A 6 3.03 1.59 -24.38
C LEU A 6 2.86 2.83 -23.48
N HIS A 7 2.25 2.64 -22.31
CA HIS A 7 2.23 3.64 -21.26
C HIS A 7 3.64 3.72 -20.67
N SER A 8 4.48 4.58 -21.27
CA SER A 8 5.78 4.92 -20.69
C SER A 8 5.56 5.50 -19.30
N GLN A 9 6.19 4.93 -18.27
CA GLN A 9 6.24 5.53 -16.95
C GLN A 9 6.87 6.92 -17.10
N THR A 10 6.08 7.98 -16.91
CA THR A 10 6.62 9.33 -16.82
C THR A 10 7.68 9.34 -15.73
N ASN A 11 8.85 9.92 -16.03
CA ASN A 11 10.01 9.98 -15.13
C ASN A 11 9.71 10.93 -13.94
N GLN A 12 8.79 10.55 -13.07
CA GLN A 12 8.48 11.27 -11.85
C GLN A 12 9.69 11.15 -10.93
N LYS A 13 10.18 12.30 -10.45
CA LYS A 13 11.23 12.30 -9.43
C LYS A 13 10.71 11.56 -8.21
N ASN A 14 11.50 10.60 -7.71
CA ASN A 14 11.22 9.89 -6.46
C ASN A 14 10.88 10.88 -5.34
N LEU A 15 9.93 10.52 -4.48
CA LEU A 15 9.53 11.36 -3.33
C LEU A 15 10.73 11.66 -2.42
N VAL A 16 11.59 10.66 -2.22
CA VAL A 16 12.77 10.71 -1.36
C VAL A 16 14.02 10.17 -2.06
N TYR A 17 15.19 10.53 -1.53
CA TYR A 17 16.49 9.97 -1.91
C TYR A 17 17.38 9.80 -0.67
N VAL A 18 18.42 8.97 -0.76
CA VAL A 18 19.44 8.83 0.30
C VAL A 18 20.64 9.71 -0.05
N ASP A 19 21.05 10.60 0.86
CA ASP A 19 22.21 11.46 0.64
C ASP A 19 23.55 10.72 0.83
N LYS A 20 24.67 11.44 0.61
CA LYS A 20 26.02 10.85 0.76
C LYS A 20 26.37 10.45 2.19
N GLN A 21 25.59 10.90 3.17
CA GLN A 21 25.73 10.60 4.59
C GLN A 21 24.82 9.44 5.02
N GLY A 22 23.98 8.92 4.12
CA GLY A 22 23.04 7.83 4.42
C GLY A 22 21.69 8.30 4.96
N VAL A 23 21.40 9.62 4.95
CA VAL A 23 20.14 10.17 5.48
C VAL A 23 19.09 10.20 4.37
N LEU A 24 17.88 9.74 4.68
CA LEU A 24 16.72 9.82 3.79
C LEU A 24 16.21 11.27 3.75
N ARG A 25 16.03 11.83 2.55
CA ARG A 25 15.63 13.23 2.35
C ARG A 25 14.52 13.37 1.33
N TYR A 26 13.62 14.33 1.53
CA TYR A 26 12.64 14.71 0.52
C TYR A 26 13.33 15.35 -0.68
N THR A 27 12.97 14.90 -1.89
CA THR A 27 13.52 15.46 -3.14
C THR A 27 13.09 16.91 -3.36
N LYS A 28 11.95 17.31 -2.77
CA LYS A 28 11.35 18.65 -2.92
C LYS A 28 12.21 19.76 -2.32
N ASP A 29 12.71 19.56 -1.10
CA ASP A 29 13.36 20.61 -0.30
C ASP A 29 14.62 20.15 0.45
N LYS A 30 15.03 18.89 0.29
CA LYS A 30 16.19 18.27 0.94
C LYS A 30 16.09 18.18 2.47
N SER A 31 14.91 18.43 3.04
CA SER A 31 14.65 18.16 4.46
C SER A 31 14.78 16.67 4.74
N GLU A 32 15.15 16.33 5.97
CA GLU A 32 15.19 14.94 6.42
C GLU A 32 13.78 14.35 6.40
N ALA A 33 13.65 13.16 5.79
CA ALA A 33 12.40 12.42 5.73
C ALA A 33 12.41 11.36 6.82
N SER A 34 11.42 11.41 7.71
CA SER A 34 11.16 10.38 8.70
C SER A 34 9.73 9.87 8.51
N PHE A 35 9.55 8.58 8.76
CA PHE A 35 8.29 7.87 8.55
C PHE A 35 7.98 7.05 9.79
N PHE A 36 6.93 7.42 10.50
CA PHE A 36 6.39 6.64 11.60
C PHE A 36 5.29 5.74 11.05
N GLY A 37 5.69 4.53 10.65
CA GLY A 37 4.82 3.62 9.91
C GLY A 37 4.53 2.29 10.59
N VAL A 38 3.57 1.57 10.00
CA VAL A 38 3.11 0.25 10.46
C VAL A 38 3.18 -0.78 9.34
N ASN A 39 3.35 -2.05 9.72
CA ASN A 39 3.16 -3.19 8.83
C ASN A 39 1.73 -3.69 8.95
N TYR A 40 1.02 -3.80 7.84
CA TYR A 40 -0.38 -4.21 7.86
C TYR A 40 -0.73 -5.07 6.64
N THR A 41 -1.40 -6.19 6.90
CA THR A 41 -1.52 -7.30 5.95
C THR A 41 -2.93 -7.87 5.89
N VAL A 42 -3.98 -7.15 6.31
CA VAL A 42 -5.37 -7.68 6.25
C VAL A 42 -5.82 -8.11 4.86
N PRO A 43 -5.43 -7.45 3.75
CA PRO A 43 -5.76 -7.95 2.42
C PRO A 43 -5.07 -9.27 2.05
N PHE A 44 -4.07 -9.73 2.81
CA PHE A 44 -3.20 -10.84 2.39
C PHE A 44 -2.87 -11.85 3.50
N ALA A 45 -2.41 -13.04 3.09
CA ALA A 45 -1.81 -14.05 3.94
C ALA A 45 -2.52 -14.28 5.31
N TYR A 46 -1.79 -14.16 6.41
CA TYR A 46 -2.33 -14.50 7.74
C TYR A 46 -3.41 -13.51 8.20
N GLY A 47 -3.25 -12.21 7.91
CA GLY A 47 -4.23 -11.19 8.28
C GLY A 47 -5.58 -11.46 7.62
N TYR A 48 -5.56 -11.79 6.33
CA TYR A 48 -6.76 -12.20 5.60
C TYR A 48 -7.38 -13.47 6.20
N ARG A 49 -6.60 -14.53 6.37
CA ARG A 49 -7.11 -15.83 6.86
C ARG A 49 -7.69 -15.75 8.27
N SER A 50 -7.09 -14.98 9.18
CA SER A 50 -7.59 -14.84 10.55
C SER A 50 -8.93 -14.11 10.59
N HIS A 51 -9.10 -13.04 9.79
CA HIS A 51 -10.37 -12.32 9.70
C HIS A 51 -11.47 -13.20 9.08
N LYS A 52 -11.16 -13.96 8.01
CA LYS A 52 -12.11 -14.90 7.40
C LYS A 52 -12.52 -16.00 8.39
N ALA A 53 -11.59 -16.55 9.16
CA ALA A 53 -11.89 -17.58 10.17
C ALA A 53 -12.83 -17.07 11.28
N LEU A 54 -12.79 -15.78 11.59
CA LEU A 54 -13.68 -15.13 12.54
C LEU A 54 -15.01 -14.66 11.92
N GLY A 55 -15.19 -14.80 10.60
CA GLY A 55 -16.35 -14.26 9.88
C GLY A 55 -16.43 -12.73 9.91
N ALA A 56 -15.30 -12.05 10.05
CA ALA A 56 -15.24 -10.60 10.13
C ALA A 56 -15.50 -9.95 8.75
N ASP A 57 -16.10 -8.76 8.78
CA ASP A 57 -16.14 -7.87 7.61
C ASP A 57 -14.77 -7.20 7.44
N LEU A 58 -14.03 -7.62 6.40
CA LEU A 58 -12.66 -7.15 6.19
C LEU A 58 -12.59 -5.67 5.79
N LYS A 59 -13.58 -5.14 5.05
CA LYS A 59 -13.59 -3.71 4.70
C LYS A 59 -13.84 -2.87 5.95
N LYS A 60 -14.76 -3.30 6.81
CA LYS A 60 -15.01 -2.64 8.09
C LYS A 60 -13.79 -2.72 9.03
N ALA A 61 -13.10 -3.86 9.08
CA ALA A 61 -11.86 -4.00 9.85
C ALA A 61 -10.78 -3.02 9.34
N ILE A 62 -10.56 -2.98 8.02
CA ILE A 62 -9.65 -2.02 7.38
C ILE A 62 -9.98 -0.57 7.74
N GLU A 63 -11.25 -0.18 7.66
CA GLU A 63 -11.68 1.17 7.98
C GLU A 63 -11.38 1.53 9.45
N GLN A 64 -11.68 0.63 10.38
CA GLN A 64 -11.45 0.81 11.82
C GLN A 64 -9.96 0.88 12.16
N ASP A 65 -9.18 -0.03 11.58
CA ASP A 65 -7.74 -0.07 11.77
C ASP A 65 -7.10 1.22 11.26
N VAL A 66 -7.37 1.61 10.01
CA VAL A 66 -6.84 2.84 9.41
C VAL A 66 -7.30 4.10 10.17
N TYR A 67 -8.53 4.13 10.68
CA TYR A 67 -8.97 5.17 11.62
C TYR A 67 -8.08 5.21 12.87
N HIS A 68 -7.82 4.09 13.52
CA HIS A 68 -6.96 4.05 14.71
C HIS A 68 -5.50 4.40 14.41
N LEU A 69 -4.95 3.94 13.28
CA LEU A 69 -3.59 4.27 12.88
C LEU A 69 -3.41 5.78 12.72
N SER A 70 -4.37 6.46 12.07
CA SER A 70 -4.32 7.92 11.93
C SER A 70 -4.41 8.66 13.26
N ARG A 71 -5.21 8.17 14.22
CA ARG A 71 -5.30 8.78 15.57
C ARG A 71 -4.01 8.66 16.36
N LEU A 72 -3.20 7.63 16.10
CA LEU A 72 -1.89 7.44 16.72
C LEU A 72 -0.80 8.32 16.09
N GLY A 73 -1.11 9.03 15.00
CA GLY A 73 -0.15 9.88 14.30
C GLY A 73 0.80 9.11 13.37
N LEU A 74 0.44 7.89 12.96
CA LEU A 74 1.18 7.17 11.93
C LEU A 74 1.01 7.87 10.57
N ASP A 75 2.11 8.02 9.84
CA ASP A 75 2.16 8.75 8.57
C ASP A 75 2.70 7.91 7.40
N ALA A 76 3.05 6.65 7.66
CA ALA A 76 3.53 5.72 6.67
C ALA A 76 2.95 4.30 6.84
N PHE A 77 2.92 3.56 5.76
CA PHE A 77 2.34 2.24 5.68
C PHE A 77 3.25 1.31 4.89
N ARG A 78 3.48 0.11 5.41
CA ARG A 78 4.14 -0.98 4.68
C ARG A 78 3.19 -2.15 4.55
N VAL A 79 3.02 -2.61 3.32
CA VAL A 79 2.40 -3.91 3.03
C VAL A 79 3.41 -4.84 2.38
N HIS A 80 3.31 -6.12 2.72
CA HIS A 80 3.87 -7.18 1.91
C HIS A 80 2.74 -7.75 1.04
N MET A 81 2.86 -7.56 -0.27
CA MET A 81 1.91 -8.06 -1.26
C MET A 81 2.31 -9.46 -1.71
N TRP A 82 1.37 -10.39 -1.72
CA TRP A 82 1.56 -11.76 -2.19
C TRP A 82 1.05 -11.87 -3.62
N ASP A 83 1.98 -11.97 -4.57
CA ASP A 83 1.70 -12.09 -6.01
C ASP A 83 0.78 -13.28 -6.31
N VAL A 84 0.99 -14.43 -5.66
CA VAL A 84 0.16 -15.63 -5.81
C VAL A 84 -1.30 -15.43 -5.36
N GLU A 85 -1.59 -14.40 -4.54
CA GLU A 85 -2.95 -14.07 -4.10
C GLU A 85 -3.66 -13.08 -5.04
N ILE A 86 -2.94 -12.46 -6.00
CA ILE A 86 -3.51 -11.46 -6.94
C ILE A 86 -3.17 -11.70 -8.40
N SER A 87 -2.39 -12.72 -8.73
CA SER A 87 -2.01 -13.05 -10.10
C SER A 87 -2.14 -14.54 -10.41
N ASP A 88 -2.39 -14.86 -11.68
CA ASP A 88 -2.33 -16.24 -12.16
C ASP A 88 -0.88 -16.72 -12.36
N SER A 89 -0.70 -17.99 -12.72
CA SER A 89 0.62 -18.58 -12.96
C SER A 89 1.40 -17.95 -14.13
N LEU A 90 0.74 -17.16 -14.98
CA LEU A 90 1.36 -16.43 -16.08
C LEU A 90 1.69 -14.98 -15.69
N GLY A 91 1.34 -14.55 -14.48
CA GLY A 91 1.55 -13.20 -13.98
C GLY A 91 0.46 -12.21 -14.37
N ASN A 92 -0.69 -12.67 -14.90
CA ASN A 92 -1.81 -11.78 -15.17
C ASN A 92 -2.53 -11.42 -13.87
N LEU A 93 -2.87 -10.15 -13.69
CA LEU A 93 -3.63 -9.68 -12.54
C LEU A 93 -5.03 -10.29 -12.52
N LEU A 94 -5.45 -10.78 -11.35
CA LEU A 94 -6.76 -11.35 -11.10
C LEU A 94 -7.66 -10.32 -10.42
N VAL A 95 -8.86 -10.11 -10.97
CA VAL A 95 -9.91 -9.34 -10.31
C VAL A 95 -10.55 -10.23 -9.24
N ASN A 96 -10.10 -10.10 -7.99
CA ASN A 96 -10.53 -10.94 -6.88
C ASN A 96 -10.70 -10.14 -5.58
N GLU A 97 -11.12 -10.83 -4.51
CA GLU A 97 -11.34 -10.23 -3.18
C GLU A 97 -10.06 -9.60 -2.60
N HIS A 98 -8.89 -10.22 -2.78
CA HIS A 98 -7.62 -9.66 -2.31
C HIS A 98 -7.28 -8.33 -2.98
N LEU A 99 -7.48 -8.23 -4.30
CA LEU A 99 -7.24 -7.02 -5.05
C LEU A 99 -8.24 -5.91 -4.67
N ASP A 100 -9.53 -6.24 -4.50
CA ASP A 100 -10.56 -5.30 -4.05
C ASP A 100 -10.30 -4.78 -2.62
N LEU A 101 -9.88 -5.66 -1.70
CA LEU A 101 -9.50 -5.27 -0.34
C LEU A 101 -8.24 -4.39 -0.33
N PHE A 102 -7.28 -4.68 -1.21
CA PHE A 102 -6.06 -3.89 -1.33
C PHE A 102 -6.37 -2.49 -1.86
N ASP A 103 -7.17 -2.37 -2.93
CA ASP A 103 -7.61 -1.08 -3.47
C ASP A 103 -8.39 -0.26 -2.43
N TYR A 104 -9.31 -0.90 -1.71
CA TYR A 104 -10.05 -0.26 -0.63
C TYR A 104 -9.14 0.24 0.51
N LEU A 105 -8.12 -0.54 0.88
CA LEU A 105 -7.12 -0.12 1.86
C LEU A 105 -6.34 1.11 1.41
N LEU A 106 -5.88 1.13 0.15
CA LEU A 106 -5.16 2.29 -0.41
C LEU A 106 -6.02 3.56 -0.34
N GLN A 107 -7.29 3.46 -0.72
CA GLN A 107 -8.25 4.56 -0.59
C GLN A 107 -8.37 5.05 0.86
N GLN A 108 -8.51 4.14 1.84
CA GLN A 108 -8.65 4.53 3.25
C GLN A 108 -7.40 5.22 3.81
N LEU A 109 -6.21 4.80 3.37
CA LEU A 109 -4.92 5.41 3.74
C LEU A 109 -4.79 6.80 3.12
N GLU A 110 -5.12 6.95 1.83
CA GLU A 110 -5.06 8.22 1.11
C GLU A 110 -5.99 9.28 1.74
N LEU A 111 -7.22 8.90 2.09
CA LEU A 111 -8.18 9.77 2.79
C LEU A 111 -7.65 10.34 4.12
N ARG A 112 -6.64 9.71 4.71
CA ARG A 112 -6.03 10.12 6.00
C ARG A 112 -4.59 10.62 5.85
N ASN A 113 -4.11 10.84 4.62
CA ASN A 113 -2.76 11.31 4.31
C ASN A 113 -1.64 10.38 4.81
N ILE A 114 -1.91 9.06 4.91
CA ILE A 114 -0.88 8.07 5.24
C ILE A 114 -0.15 7.68 3.96
N LYS A 115 1.19 7.78 3.97
CA LYS A 115 2.05 7.49 2.82
C LYS A 115 2.21 5.97 2.64
N ILE A 116 2.21 5.53 1.39
CA ILE A 116 2.43 4.13 0.98
C ILE A 116 3.79 4.02 0.30
#